data_AF-A0A8E2IQ75-F1
#
_entry.id   AF-A0A8E2IQ75-F1
#
_cell.length_a   1.000
_cell.length_b   1.000
_cell.length_c   1.000
_cell.angle_alpha   90.00
_cell.angle_beta   90.00
_cell.angle_gamma   90.00
#
_symmetry.space_group_name_H-M   'P 1'
#
loop_
_entity.id
_entity.type
_entity.pdbx_description
1 polymer ?
#
loop_
_entity_poly.entity_id
_entity_poly.type
_entity_poly.pdbx_seq_one_letter_code
_entity_poly.pdbx_strand_id
1 'polypeptide(L)' 'MIETGRPVAHVAAEIGVGEAVLGRWVRLQREASSAGDTGVVLDADERAELERLRRENAELRLDREFLKKAAAFFVSEQHR' A
#
# COMPACT_ATOMS: atom_id res chain seq x y z
N MET A 1 26.62 3.13 3.92
CA MET A 1 26.60 2.16 2.80
C MET A 1 25.16 1.84 2.43
N ILE A 2 24.84 1.71 1.16
CA ILE A 2 23.52 1.22 0.71
C ILE A 2 23.46 -0.31 0.71
N GLU A 3 22.28 -0.91 0.57
CA GLU A 3 22.08 -2.38 0.66
C GLU A 3 22.92 -3.17 -0.35
N THR A 4 23.28 -2.56 -1.49
CA THR A 4 24.18 -3.18 -2.47
C THR A 4 25.66 -3.17 -2.04
N GLY A 5 25.98 -2.87 -0.78
CA GLY A 5 27.35 -2.77 -0.25
C GLY A 5 28.14 -1.53 -0.72
N ARG A 6 27.54 -0.66 -1.53
CA ARG A 6 28.23 0.49 -2.13
C ARG A 6 28.26 1.70 -1.17
N PRO A 7 29.32 2.54 -1.20
CA PRO A 7 29.34 3.83 -0.51
C PRO A 7 28.24 4.77 -1.05
N VAL A 8 27.66 5.59 -0.15
CA VAL A 8 26.60 6.54 -0.52
C VAL A 8 27.12 7.59 -1.50
N ALA A 9 28.35 8.08 -1.31
CA ALA A 9 29.03 9.02 -2.21
C ALA A 9 29.09 8.55 -3.67
N HIS A 10 29.41 7.27 -3.88
CA HIS A 10 29.54 6.70 -5.23
C HIS A 10 28.19 6.68 -5.95
N VAL A 11 27.15 6.25 -5.25
CA VAL A 11 25.79 6.16 -5.79
C VAL A 11 25.21 7.55 -6.01
N ALA A 12 25.50 8.49 -5.12
CA ALA A 12 25.09 9.89 -5.25
C ALA A 12 25.64 10.52 -6.53
N ALA A 13 26.92 10.30 -6.82
CA ALA A 13 27.56 10.76 -8.06
C ALA A 13 26.98 10.09 -9.31
N GLU A 14 26.69 8.79 -9.27
CA GLU A 14 26.10 8.03 -10.39
C GLU A 14 24.72 8.56 -10.80
N ILE A 15 23.89 8.95 -9.84
CA ILE A 15 22.52 9.43 -10.09
C ILE A 15 22.38 10.96 -10.06
N GLY A 16 23.51 11.68 -9.93
CA GLY A 16 23.54 13.15 -9.98
C GLY A 16 22.90 13.87 -8.79
N VAL A 17 22.90 13.26 -7.61
CA VAL A 17 22.36 13.88 -6.37
C VAL A 17 23.49 14.19 -5.39
N GLY A 18 23.26 15.18 -4.52
CA GLY A 18 24.21 15.49 -3.45
C GLY A 18 24.31 14.34 -2.44
N GLU A 19 25.54 13.98 -2.04
CA GLU A 19 25.79 12.90 -1.08
C GLU A 19 25.00 13.07 0.23
N ALA A 20 24.93 14.29 0.76
CA ALA A 20 24.20 14.60 1.99
C ALA A 20 22.69 14.36 1.85
N VAL A 21 22.13 14.59 0.66
CA VAL A 21 20.70 14.38 0.35
C VAL A 21 20.41 12.88 0.30
N LEU A 22 21.22 12.13 -0.45
CA LEU A 22 21.06 10.69 -0.55
C LEU A 22 21.29 10.00 0.80
N GLY A 23 22.29 10.46 1.56
CA GLY A 23 22.56 9.96 2.91
C GLY A 23 21.37 10.15 3.86
N ARG A 24 20.68 11.29 3.76
CA ARG A 24 19.45 11.56 4.53
C ARG A 24 18.33 10.61 4.15
N TRP A 25 18.06 10.39 2.86
CA TRP A 25 17.01 9.48 2.41
C TRP A 25 17.27 8.05 2.84
N VAL A 26 18.52 7.58 2.70
CA VAL A 26 18.94 6.25 3.12
C VAL A 26 18.79 6.08 4.64
N ARG A 27 19.06 7.12 5.43
CA ARG A 27 18.83 7.12 6.88
C ARG A 27 17.34 7.01 7.22
N LEU A 28 16.50 7.86 6.62
CA LEU A 28 15.05 7.86 6.82
C LEU A 28 14.42 6.52 6.43
N GLN A 29 14.86 5.94 5.31
CA GLN A 29 14.38 4.64 4.88
C GLN A 29 14.80 3.53 5.84
N ARG A 30 16.02 3.58 6.39
CA ARG A 30 16.44 2.62 7.41
C ARG A 30 15.68 2.78 8.72
N GLU A 31 15.37 4.01 9.12
CA GLU A 31 14.52 4.29 10.29
C GLU A 31 13.12 3.73 10.07
N ALA A 32 12.53 3.92 8.88
CA ALA A 32 11.25 3.35 8.50
C ALA A 32 11.27 1.81 8.47
N SER A 33 12.31 1.19 7.92
CA SER A 33 12.44 -0.27 7.88
C SER A 33 12.76 -0.90 9.25
N SER A 34 13.49 -0.19 10.12
CA SER A 34 13.86 -0.68 11.47
C SER A 34 12.73 -0.54 12.48
N ALA A 35 11.74 0.31 12.21
CA ALA A 35 10.48 0.36 12.96
C ALA A 35 9.62 -0.91 12.74
N GLY A 36 10.07 -1.84 11.90
CA GLY A 36 9.23 -2.91 11.35
C GLY A 36 8.06 -2.32 10.58
N ASP A 37 7.23 -3.17 10.02
CA ASP A 37 5.90 -2.79 9.56
C ASP A 37 4.99 -2.43 10.77
N THR A 38 5.44 -1.51 11.64
CA THR A 38 4.52 -0.71 12.43
C THR A 38 4.05 0.40 11.50
N GLY A 39 3.25 -0.02 10.50
CA GLY A 39 2.50 0.89 9.66
C GLY A 39 1.94 2.01 10.50
N VAL A 40 2.01 3.24 9.96
CA VAL A 40 1.48 4.50 10.51
C VAL A 40 0.60 4.21 11.71
N VAL A 41 1.08 4.53 12.93
CA VAL A 41 0.27 4.34 14.14
C VAL A 41 -0.96 5.21 13.98
N LEU A 42 -2.02 4.60 13.45
CA LEU A 42 -3.28 5.27 13.23
C LEU A 42 -3.75 5.76 14.59
N ASP A 43 -4.26 6.98 14.67
CA ASP A 43 -4.94 7.42 15.87
C ASP A 43 -6.25 6.62 16.08
N ALA A 44 -6.97 6.88 17.17
CA ALA A 44 -8.20 6.16 17.47
C ALA A 44 -9.30 6.37 16.41
N ASP A 45 -9.36 7.56 15.83
CA ASP A 45 -10.36 7.96 14.83
C ASP A 45 -10.02 7.31 13.48
N GLU A 46 -8.75 7.33 13.09
CA GLU A 46 -8.27 6.67 11.88
C GLU A 46 -8.48 5.14 11.92
N ARG A 47 -8.33 4.51 13.09
CA ARG A 47 -8.65 3.09 13.28
C ARG A 47 -10.15 2.81 13.17
N ALA A 48 -10.98 3.65 13.79
CA ALA A 48 -12.43 3.49 13.73
C ALA A 48 -12.95 3.62 12.29
N GLU A 49 -12.40 4.59 11.55
CA GLU A 49 -12.73 4.80 10.14
C GLU A 49 -12.27 3.63 9.26
N LEU A 50 -11.07 3.09 9.50
CA LEU A 50 -10.60 1.91 8.79
C LEU A 50 -11.52 0.69 8.97
N GLU A 51 -11.98 0.46 10.20
CA GLU A 51 -12.93 -0.63 10.48
C GLU A 51 -14.31 -0.39 9.85
N ARG A 52 -14.79 0.86 9.83
CA ARG A 52 -16.01 1.24 9.11
C ARG A 52 -15.88 0.93 7.61
N LEU A 53 -14.79 1.37 6.99
CA LEU A 53 -14.53 1.18 5.57
C LEU A 53 -14.37 -0.30 5.20
N ARG A 54 -13.74 -1.10 6.06
CA ARG A 54 -13.61 -2.55 5.84
C ARG A 54 -14.95 -3.26 5.84
N ARG A 55 -15.85 -2.89 6.76
CA ARG A 55 -17.22 -3.42 6.81
C ARG A 55 -18.00 -3.05 5.55
N GLU A 56 -17.97 -1.77 5.17
CA GLU A 56 -18.63 -1.27 3.98
C GLU A 56 -18.12 -1.97 2.70
N ASN A 57 -16.80 -2.17 2.60
CA ASN A 57 -16.22 -2.87 1.45
C ASN A 57 -16.66 -4.35 1.38
N ALA A 58 -16.79 -5.02 2.52
CA ALA A 58 -17.27 -6.39 2.57
C ALA A 58 -18.73 -6.51 2.11
N GLU A 59 -19.60 -5.61 2.56
CA GLU A 59 -21.01 -5.53 2.14
C GLU A 59 -21.13 -5.27 0.64
N LEU A 60 -20.41 -4.25 0.13
CA LEU A 60 -20.41 -3.92 -1.31
C LEU A 60 -19.92 -5.08 -2.18
N ARG A 61 -18.96 -5.87 -1.70
CA ARG A 61 -18.49 -7.06 -2.42
C ARG A 61 -19.57 -8.14 -2.49
N LEU A 62 -20.29 -8.37 -1.40
CA LEU A 62 -21.41 -9.32 -1.38
C LEU A 62 -22.51 -8.89 -2.34
N ASP A 63 -22.92 -7.63 -2.29
CA ASP A 63 -23.93 -7.08 -3.20
C ASP A 63 -23.51 -7.20 -4.65
N ARG A 64 -22.25 -6.87 -4.97
CA ARG A 64 -21.71 -7.01 -6.32
C ARG A 64 -21.75 -8.45 -6.79
N GLU A 65 -21.39 -9.42 -5.95
CA GLU A 65 -21.44 -10.84 -6.30
C GLU A 65 -22.88 -11.34 -6.48
N PHE A 66 -23.81 -10.88 -5.66
CA PHE A 66 -25.24 -11.17 -5.82
C PHE A 66 -25.77 -10.64 -7.16
N LEU A 67 -25.48 -9.37 -7.48
CA LEU A 67 -25.90 -8.73 -8.74
C LEU A 67 -25.29 -9.42 -9.97
N LYS A 68 -24.02 -9.84 -9.90
CA LYS A 68 -23.41 -10.63 -10.98
C LYS A 68 -24.13 -11.95 -11.21
N LYS A 69 -24.46 -12.68 -10.13
CA LYS A 69 -25.20 -13.95 -10.24
C LYS A 69 -26.60 -13.74 -10.80
N ALA A 70 -27.30 -12.69 -10.36
CA ALA A 70 -28.60 -12.31 -10.91
C ALA A 70 -28.49 -11.99 -12.41
N ALA A 71 -27.53 -11.16 -12.81
CA ALA A 71 -27.29 -10.83 -14.22
C ALA A 71 -26.98 -12.08 -15.06
N ALA A 72 -26.15 -12.99 -14.56
CA ALA A 72 -25.84 -14.25 -15.24
C ALA A 72 -27.09 -15.14 -15.42
N PHE A 73 -27.95 -15.21 -14.40
CA PHE A 73 -29.21 -15.94 -14.46
C PHE A 73 -30.15 -15.35 -15.53
N PHE A 74 -30.33 -14.03 -15.55
CA PHE A 74 -31.17 -13.37 -16.56
C PHE A 74 -30.64 -13.55 -17.99
N VAL A 75 -29.33 -13.48 -18.19
CA VAL A 75 -28.72 -13.77 -19.50
C VAL A 75 -28.98 -15.21 -19.94
N SER A 76 -28.85 -16.19 -19.03
CA SER A 76 -29.15 -17.58 -19.36
C SER A 76 -30.62 -17.83 -19.70
N GLU A 77 -31.56 -17.10 -19.08
CA GLU A 77 -32.99 -17.21 -19.37
C GLU A 77 -33.37 -16.54 -20.71
N GLN A 78 -32.70 -15.45 -21.09
CA GLN A 78 -32.92 -14.80 -22.40
C GLN A 78 -32.41 -15.60 -23.60
N HIS A 79 -31.50 -16.55 -23.38
CA HIS A 79 -30.94 -17.42 -24.43
C HIS A 79 -31.65 -18.78 -24.54
N ARG A 80 -32.76 -18.97 -23.81
CA ARG A 80 -33.64 -20.14 -23.90
C ARG A 80 -34.84 -19.87 -24.80
#